data_AF-A0A093RB90-F1
#
_entry.id   AF-A0A093RB90-F1
#
_cell.length_a   1.000
_cell.length_b   1.000
_cell.length_c   1.000
_cell.angle_alpha   90.00
_cell.angle_beta   90.00
_cell.angle_gamma   90.00
#
_symmetry.space_group_name_H-M   'P 1'
#
loop_
_entity.id
_entity.type
_entity.pdbx_description
1 polymer ?
#
loop_
_entity_poly.entity_id
_entity_poly.type
_entity_poly.pdbx_seq_one_letter_code
_entity_poly.pdbx_strand_id
1 'polypeptide(L)'
;ITGSGQQVTLTLGGKTYTGTVDANGNWHITLPSDDLRALPQGENPLTVTVTDIAGNQASTTTQVTVSFSPAALTLSAIADDNILNADEGARDQRLSGTASLSEAGRTVTVSLNGKTYTATIGSDGHWSLTLPAADLQTLNDGEYLVRATLTDVAGNVATLTRTLTVDTTAPTLTLEALTGDDLLTADELQSALDLLGSTSASEAGQTVSVTLNGMTYTGTVAADGSWKVTIPADVLQALTNGDYTLS
;
A
#
# COMPACT_ATOMS: atom_id res chain seq x y z
N ILE A 1 -18.75 51.03 10.54
CA ILE A 1 -20.17 51.23 10.94
C ILE A 1 -20.28 52.58 11.62
N THR A 2 -21.28 53.43 11.31
CA THR A 2 -21.43 54.73 11.99
C THR A 2 -22.32 54.59 13.23
N GLY A 3 -21.80 54.99 14.40
CA GLY A 3 -22.53 54.95 15.68
C GLY A 3 -21.80 54.12 16.73
N SER A 4 -21.02 54.78 17.58
CA SER A 4 -20.35 54.12 18.70
C SER A 4 -21.36 53.53 19.68
N GLY A 5 -21.07 52.35 20.22
CA GLY A 5 -21.93 51.65 21.18
C GLY A 5 -23.08 50.86 20.56
N GLN A 6 -23.23 50.86 19.23
CA GLN A 6 -24.17 49.96 18.55
C GLN A 6 -23.78 48.49 18.77
N GLN A 7 -24.79 47.63 18.92
CA GLN A 7 -24.59 46.20 19.07
C GLN A 7 -24.35 45.55 17.70
N VAL A 8 -23.30 44.75 17.61
CA VAL A 8 -23.07 43.83 16.50
C VAL A 8 -23.31 42.42 17.01
N THR A 9 -24.13 41.65 16.30
CA THR A 9 -24.34 40.23 16.53
C THR A 9 -23.78 39.44 15.36
N LEU A 10 -23.10 38.33 15.67
CA LEU A 10 -22.58 37.40 14.69
C LEU A 10 -23.18 36.04 14.99
N THR A 11 -23.80 35.40 14.01
CA THR A 11 -24.36 34.06 14.12
C THR A 11 -23.60 33.11 13.22
N LEU A 12 -23.07 32.01 13.80
CA LEU A 12 -22.36 30.95 13.10
C LEU A 12 -22.65 29.61 13.78
N GLY A 13 -22.98 28.57 13.00
CA GLY A 13 -23.28 27.25 13.55
C GLY A 13 -24.45 27.22 14.54
N GLY A 14 -25.42 28.12 14.37
CA GLY A 14 -26.56 28.29 15.30
C GLY A 14 -26.22 28.99 16.63
N LYS A 15 -24.96 29.39 16.85
CA LYS A 15 -24.54 30.17 18.03
C LYS A 15 -24.47 31.65 17.70
N THR A 16 -24.81 32.50 18.68
CA THR A 16 -24.77 33.96 18.55
C THR A 16 -23.71 34.54 19.47
N TYR A 17 -22.86 35.39 18.90
CA TYR A 17 -21.81 36.13 19.56
C TYR A 17 -22.10 37.62 19.45
N THR A 18 -21.69 38.40 20.43
CA THR A 18 -21.99 39.84 20.45
C THR A 18 -20.73 40.66 20.66
N GLY A 19 -20.70 41.83 20.05
CA GLY A 19 -19.69 42.86 20.24
C GLY A 19 -20.32 44.23 20.08
N THR A 20 -19.51 45.28 20.24
CA THR A 20 -19.95 46.66 20.07
C THR A 20 -19.08 47.40 19.08
N VAL A 21 -19.65 48.42 18.45
CA VAL A 21 -18.94 49.32 17.53
C VAL A 21 -18.18 50.38 18.32
N ASP A 22 -16.89 50.55 18.04
CA ASP A 22 -16.03 51.56 18.66
C ASP A 22 -16.30 52.99 18.09
N ALA A 23 -15.62 53.99 18.63
CA ALA A 23 -15.79 55.39 18.20
C ALA A 23 -15.36 55.67 16.74
N ASN A 24 -14.53 54.79 16.16
CA ASN A 24 -14.04 54.87 14.78
C ASN A 24 -14.89 54.01 13.82
N GLY A 25 -15.88 53.28 14.34
CA GLY A 25 -16.75 52.43 13.56
C GLY A 25 -16.25 51.00 13.33
N ASN A 26 -15.19 50.59 14.02
CA ASN A 26 -14.70 49.21 14.00
C ASN A 26 -15.42 48.36 15.05
N TRP A 27 -15.34 47.04 14.89
CA TRP A 27 -15.86 46.10 15.86
C TRP A 27 -15.02 44.82 15.81
N HIS A 28 -15.04 44.07 16.90
CA HIS A 28 -14.35 42.79 16.99
C HIS A 28 -15.22 41.81 17.77
N ILE A 29 -15.30 40.58 17.28
CA ILE A 29 -15.95 39.46 17.95
C ILE A 29 -14.96 38.29 17.88
N THR A 30 -14.55 37.78 19.04
CA THR A 30 -13.72 36.57 19.12
C THR A 30 -14.63 35.35 19.14
N LEU A 31 -14.35 34.37 18.28
CA LEU A 31 -15.05 33.09 18.26
C LEU A 31 -14.25 32.05 19.07
N PRO A 32 -14.85 31.37 20.06
CA PRO A 32 -14.19 30.29 20.77
C PRO A 32 -13.76 29.17 19.81
N SER A 33 -12.57 28.62 20.01
CA SER A 33 -12.05 27.53 19.17
C SER A 33 -12.93 26.30 19.21
N ASP A 34 -13.53 25.98 20.37
CA ASP A 34 -14.41 24.81 20.52
C ASP A 34 -15.67 24.95 19.67
N ASP A 35 -16.18 26.17 19.51
CA ASP A 35 -17.34 26.44 18.68
C ASP A 35 -16.99 26.29 17.19
N LEU A 36 -15.81 26.74 16.78
CA LEU A 36 -15.31 26.56 15.42
C LEU A 36 -15.07 25.08 15.09
N ARG A 37 -14.57 24.29 16.05
CA ARG A 37 -14.35 22.83 15.88
C ARG A 37 -15.64 22.03 15.87
N ALA A 38 -16.72 22.57 16.46
CA ALA A 38 -18.03 21.94 16.48
C ALA A 38 -18.87 22.21 15.22
N LEU A 39 -18.37 23.04 14.29
CA LEU A 39 -19.09 23.31 13.05
C LEU A 39 -19.20 22.04 12.19
N PRO A 40 -20.37 21.78 11.58
CA PRO A 40 -20.52 20.69 10.64
C PRO A 40 -19.62 20.88 9.41
N GLN A 41 -19.16 19.77 8.83
CA GLN A 41 -18.43 19.75 7.56
C GLN A 41 -19.27 20.40 6.44
N GLY A 42 -18.62 21.16 5.56
CA GLY A 42 -19.26 21.84 4.42
C GLY A 42 -19.59 23.31 4.72
N GLU A 43 -20.54 23.86 3.97
CA GLU A 43 -20.89 25.27 4.05
C GLU A 43 -21.69 25.60 5.32
N ASN A 44 -21.25 26.62 6.04
CA ASN A 44 -21.88 27.14 7.25
C ASN A 44 -22.18 28.64 7.05
N PRO A 45 -23.44 29.09 7.20
CA PRO A 45 -23.75 30.51 7.07
C PRO A 45 -23.18 31.29 8.26
N LEU A 46 -22.46 32.36 7.93
CA LEU A 46 -21.98 33.38 8.86
C LEU A 46 -22.81 34.65 8.62
N THR A 47 -23.71 34.96 9.54
CA THR A 47 -24.55 36.15 9.46
C THR A 47 -24.05 37.19 10.47
N VAL A 48 -23.85 38.41 10.00
CA VAL A 48 -23.54 39.56 10.86
C VAL A 48 -24.70 40.54 10.79
N THR A 49 -25.23 40.92 11.95
CA THR A 49 -26.31 41.90 12.09
C THR A 49 -25.85 43.03 12.98
N VAL A 50 -26.14 44.27 12.57
CA VAL A 50 -25.93 45.47 13.37
C VAL A 50 -27.30 46.00 13.77
N THR A 51 -27.46 46.35 15.04
CA THR A 51 -28.66 47.00 15.55
C THR A 51 -28.30 48.39 16.08
N ASP A 52 -28.94 49.43 15.56
CA ASP A 52 -28.76 50.79 16.08
C ASP A 52 -29.49 51.01 17.42
N ILE A 53 -29.24 52.15 18.07
CA ILE A 53 -29.86 52.46 19.38
C ILE A 53 -31.39 52.63 19.30
N ALA A 54 -31.93 52.89 18.11
CA ALA A 54 -33.36 53.02 17.86
C ALA A 54 -34.02 51.67 17.51
N GLY A 55 -33.23 50.59 17.39
CA GLY A 55 -33.70 49.24 17.08
C GLY A 55 -33.74 48.89 15.60
N ASN A 56 -33.25 49.76 14.70
CA ASN A 56 -33.16 49.43 13.28
C ASN A 56 -32.03 48.42 13.04
N GLN A 57 -32.28 47.43 12.18
CA GLN A 57 -31.32 46.37 11.88
C GLN A 57 -30.87 46.38 10.43
N ALA A 58 -29.60 46.05 10.23
CA ALA A 58 -29.03 45.69 8.94
C ALA A 58 -28.22 44.41 9.09
N SER A 59 -28.33 43.50 8.12
CA SER A 59 -27.62 42.23 8.15
C SER A 59 -26.95 41.89 6.82
N THR A 60 -25.90 41.08 6.90
CA THR A 60 -25.25 40.46 5.75
C THR A 60 -24.88 39.03 6.10
N THR A 61 -24.89 38.14 5.11
CA THR A 61 -24.57 36.73 5.28
C THR A 61 -23.52 36.34 4.25
N THR A 62 -22.49 35.64 4.71
CA THR A 62 -21.49 34.96 3.87
C THR A 62 -21.44 33.47 4.23
N GLN A 63 -20.79 32.66 3.41
CA GLN A 63 -20.55 31.24 3.71
C GLN A 63 -19.15 31.03 4.26
N VAL A 64 -19.03 30.12 5.22
CA VAL A 64 -17.77 29.58 5.73
C VAL A 64 -17.75 28.09 5.44
N THR A 65 -16.83 27.63 4.59
CA THR A 65 -16.68 26.20 4.30
C THR A 65 -15.74 25.56 5.29
N VAL A 66 -16.24 24.56 6.01
CA VAL A 66 -15.48 23.77 6.98
C VAL A 66 -15.02 22.49 6.32
N SER A 67 -13.71 22.23 6.34
CA SER A 67 -13.13 20.97 5.91
C SER A 67 -12.03 20.48 6.84
N PHE A 68 -12.36 19.55 7.74
CA PHE A 68 -11.43 18.99 8.73
C PHE A 68 -11.00 17.55 8.44
N SER A 69 -11.64 16.90 7.48
CA SER A 69 -11.37 15.50 7.15
C SER A 69 -10.46 15.41 5.93
N PRO A 70 -9.39 14.60 5.98
CA PRO A 70 -8.63 14.26 4.78
C PRO A 70 -9.49 13.63 3.69
N ALA A 71 -9.12 13.85 2.43
CA ALA A 71 -9.71 13.15 1.30
C ALA A 71 -9.49 11.63 1.39
N ALA A 72 -10.37 10.84 0.78
CA ALA A 72 -10.15 9.41 0.67
C ALA A 72 -8.98 9.15 -0.29
N LEU A 73 -8.15 8.17 0.08
CA LEU A 73 -7.02 7.69 -0.70
C LEU A 73 -7.00 6.17 -0.56
N THR A 74 -6.61 5.46 -1.61
CA THR A 74 -6.35 4.01 -1.60
C THR A 74 -5.03 3.71 -2.30
N LEU A 75 -4.50 2.51 -2.06
CA LEU A 75 -3.29 1.98 -2.68
C LEU A 75 -3.55 0.52 -3.06
N SER A 76 -3.54 0.18 -4.34
CA SER A 76 -3.60 -1.20 -4.88
C SER A 76 -2.29 -1.93 -4.63
N ALA A 77 -2.26 -3.27 -4.56
CA ALA A 77 -1.06 -4.09 -4.29
C ALA A 77 0.18 -3.66 -5.11
N ILE A 78 1.39 -3.77 -4.52
CA ILE A 78 2.66 -3.49 -5.21
C ILE A 78 3.13 -4.83 -5.78
N ALA A 79 3.59 -4.86 -7.03
CA ALA A 79 3.97 -6.13 -7.69
C ALA A 79 2.86 -7.21 -7.58
N ASP A 80 1.60 -6.78 -7.67
CA ASP A 80 0.39 -7.61 -7.57
C ASP A 80 0.09 -8.27 -6.20
N ASP A 81 1.10 -8.60 -5.38
CA ASP A 81 0.92 -9.32 -4.11
C ASP A 81 1.66 -8.71 -2.89
N ASN A 82 2.40 -7.62 -3.09
CA ASN A 82 3.29 -6.95 -2.13
C ASN A 82 4.58 -7.69 -1.83
N ILE A 83 4.96 -8.65 -2.66
CA ILE A 83 6.26 -9.30 -2.67
C ILE A 83 6.92 -8.90 -3.98
N LEU A 84 8.15 -8.41 -3.91
CA LEU A 84 8.96 -8.08 -5.08
C LEU A 84 9.97 -9.20 -5.29
N ASN A 85 9.75 -10.02 -6.31
CA ASN A 85 10.73 -11.03 -6.71
C ASN A 85 11.80 -10.47 -7.67
N ALA A 86 12.79 -11.29 -8.00
CA ALA A 86 13.91 -10.89 -8.86
C ALA A 86 13.46 -10.42 -10.26
N ASP A 87 12.51 -11.14 -10.89
CA ASP A 87 12.02 -10.81 -12.22
C ASP A 87 11.19 -9.52 -12.23
N GLU A 88 10.45 -9.26 -11.16
CA GLU A 88 9.71 -8.01 -10.96
C GLU A 88 10.64 -6.84 -10.66
N GLY A 89 11.65 -7.04 -9.81
CA GLY A 89 12.65 -6.01 -9.52
C GLY A 89 13.46 -5.59 -10.75
N ALA A 90 13.60 -6.49 -11.74
CA ALA A 90 14.30 -6.24 -13.00
C ALA A 90 13.51 -5.40 -14.02
N ARG A 91 12.25 -5.05 -13.74
CA ARG A 91 11.40 -4.25 -14.62
C ARG A 91 10.69 -3.12 -13.88
N ASP A 92 10.25 -2.13 -14.62
CA ASP A 92 9.45 -1.03 -14.07
C ASP A 92 8.15 -1.58 -13.47
N GLN A 93 7.88 -1.24 -12.21
CA GLN A 93 6.67 -1.65 -11.51
C GLN A 93 5.65 -0.52 -11.51
N ARG A 94 4.40 -0.83 -11.82
CA ARG A 94 3.32 0.14 -11.81
C ARG A 94 2.64 0.15 -10.45
N LEU A 95 2.68 1.29 -9.78
CA LEU A 95 1.90 1.53 -8.58
C LEU A 95 0.63 2.29 -8.92
N SER A 96 -0.48 1.96 -8.27
CA SER A 96 -1.77 2.59 -8.53
C SER A 96 -2.68 2.62 -7.31
N GLY A 97 -3.72 3.43 -7.40
CA GLY A 97 -4.79 3.50 -6.41
C GLY A 97 -5.90 4.44 -6.87
N THR A 98 -6.75 4.82 -5.94
CA THR A 98 -7.81 5.81 -6.14
C THR A 98 -7.75 6.90 -5.09
N ALA A 99 -8.38 8.03 -5.39
CA ALA A 99 -8.66 9.12 -4.47
C ALA A 99 -10.08 9.64 -4.68
N SER A 100 -10.57 10.48 -3.76
CA SER A 100 -11.85 11.17 -3.95
C SER A 100 -11.87 11.97 -5.27
N LEU A 101 -12.98 11.91 -6.03
CA LEU A 101 -13.13 12.60 -7.32
C LEU A 101 -12.95 14.12 -7.23
N SER A 102 -13.24 14.72 -6.06
CA SER A 102 -13.00 16.14 -5.78
C SER A 102 -11.52 16.54 -5.82
N GLU A 103 -10.63 15.56 -5.80
CA GLU A 103 -9.18 15.73 -5.79
C GLU A 103 -8.55 15.54 -7.17
N ALA A 104 -9.35 15.38 -8.23
CA ALA A 104 -8.84 15.33 -9.60
C ALA A 104 -7.90 16.51 -9.91
N GLY A 105 -6.77 16.21 -10.54
CA GLY A 105 -5.70 17.16 -10.81
C GLY A 105 -4.70 17.40 -9.66
N ARG A 106 -4.98 16.93 -8.44
CA ARG A 106 -4.01 16.97 -7.33
C ARG A 106 -2.97 15.86 -7.44
N THR A 107 -1.90 16.02 -6.66
CA THR A 107 -0.75 15.11 -6.64
C THR A 107 -0.82 14.16 -5.46
N VAL A 108 -0.71 12.86 -5.73
CA VAL A 108 -0.34 11.85 -4.75
C VAL A 108 1.19 11.75 -4.73
N THR A 109 1.76 11.81 -3.52
CA THR A 109 3.20 11.64 -3.30
C THR A 109 3.43 10.27 -2.66
N VAL A 110 4.31 9.46 -3.23
CA VAL A 110 4.69 8.15 -2.71
C VAL A 110 6.16 8.14 -2.35
N SER A 111 6.50 7.54 -1.21
CA SER A 111 7.88 7.31 -0.80
C SER A 111 8.19 5.83 -0.62
N LEU A 112 9.37 5.43 -1.08
CA LEU A 112 9.95 4.10 -0.94
C LEU A 112 11.47 4.25 -0.83
N ASN A 113 12.07 3.65 0.20
CA ASN A 113 13.52 3.67 0.45
C ASN A 113 14.14 5.09 0.39
N GLY A 114 13.45 6.09 0.96
CA GLY A 114 13.90 7.49 0.96
C GLY A 114 13.76 8.22 -0.38
N LYS A 115 13.34 7.55 -1.46
CA LYS A 115 13.00 8.18 -2.75
C LYS A 115 11.54 8.62 -2.76
N THR A 116 11.24 9.62 -3.57
CA THR A 116 9.90 10.19 -3.73
C THR A 116 9.45 10.10 -5.20
N TYR A 117 8.22 9.64 -5.38
CA TYR A 117 7.54 9.50 -6.66
C TYR A 117 6.20 10.25 -6.59
N THR A 118 5.70 10.71 -7.73
CA THR A 118 4.47 11.49 -7.77
C THR A 118 3.56 11.01 -8.88
N ALA A 119 2.26 11.02 -8.62
CA ALA A 119 1.21 10.79 -9.61
C ALA A 119 0.16 11.91 -9.54
N THR A 120 -0.43 12.26 -10.67
CA THR A 120 -1.61 13.13 -10.70
C THR A 120 -2.88 12.27 -10.66
N ILE A 121 -3.87 12.71 -9.89
CA ILE A 121 -5.19 12.08 -9.83
C ILE A 121 -5.97 12.44 -11.10
N GLY A 122 -6.44 11.43 -11.82
CA GLY A 122 -7.28 11.57 -12.99
C GLY A 122 -8.69 12.06 -12.67
N SER A 123 -9.44 12.48 -13.68
CA SER A 123 -10.85 12.89 -13.54
C SER A 123 -11.78 11.76 -13.09
N ASP A 124 -11.34 10.51 -13.26
CA ASP A 124 -11.99 9.29 -12.79
C ASP A 124 -11.58 8.91 -11.36
N GLY A 125 -10.72 9.72 -10.71
CA GLY A 125 -10.22 9.47 -9.36
C GLY A 125 -9.09 8.46 -9.29
N HIS A 126 -8.66 7.89 -10.42
CA HIS A 126 -7.53 6.97 -10.45
C HIS A 126 -6.20 7.71 -10.51
N TRP A 127 -5.18 7.14 -9.88
CA TRP A 127 -3.81 7.65 -9.99
C TRP A 127 -2.86 6.47 -10.19
N SER A 128 -1.74 6.74 -10.87
CA SER A 128 -0.68 5.76 -11.06
C SER A 128 0.67 6.42 -11.29
N LEU A 129 1.72 5.75 -10.84
CA LEU A 129 3.11 6.10 -11.10
C LEU A 129 3.91 4.84 -11.42
N THR A 130 5.09 5.06 -11.97
CA THR A 130 6.09 4.01 -12.21
C THR A 130 7.15 4.06 -11.11
N LEU A 131 7.43 2.91 -10.51
CA LEU A 131 8.65 2.65 -9.74
C LEU A 131 9.69 2.08 -10.72
N PRO A 132 10.77 2.82 -11.04
CA PRO A 132 11.75 2.37 -12.02
C PRO A 132 12.50 1.12 -11.56
N ALA A 133 12.80 0.21 -12.50
CA ALA A 133 13.61 -0.99 -12.23
C ALA A 133 14.94 -0.65 -11.54
N ALA A 134 15.59 0.43 -11.98
CA ALA A 134 16.86 0.87 -11.41
C ALA A 134 16.76 1.24 -9.92
N ASP A 135 15.59 1.70 -9.45
CA ASP A 135 15.37 2.01 -8.04
C ASP A 135 15.05 0.74 -7.25
N LEU A 136 14.28 -0.17 -7.84
CA LEU A 136 13.92 -1.46 -7.26
C LEU A 136 15.14 -2.38 -7.08
N GLN A 137 16.07 -2.38 -8.04
CA GLN A 137 17.33 -3.12 -7.95
C GLN A 137 18.28 -2.62 -6.86
N THR A 138 18.00 -1.47 -6.23
CA THR A 138 18.77 -1.00 -5.05
C THR A 138 18.24 -1.55 -3.73
N LEU A 139 17.10 -2.24 -3.75
CA LEU A 139 16.51 -2.83 -2.56
C LEU A 139 17.15 -4.19 -2.31
N ASN A 140 17.70 -4.36 -1.11
CA ASN A 140 18.09 -5.69 -0.62
C ASN A 140 16.86 -6.43 -0.10
N ASP A 141 16.91 -7.76 -0.05
CA ASP A 141 15.85 -8.57 0.54
C ASP A 141 15.48 -8.09 1.97
N GLY A 142 14.18 -8.07 2.25
CA GLY A 142 13.62 -7.57 3.51
C GLY A 142 12.36 -6.72 3.34
N GLU A 143 11.87 -6.15 4.44
CA GLU A 143 10.65 -5.35 4.45
C GLU A 143 10.92 -3.85 4.22
N TYR A 144 10.12 -3.23 3.36
CA TYR A 144 10.12 -1.79 3.10
C TYR A 144 8.73 -1.21 3.31
N LEU A 145 8.68 0.03 3.80
CA LEU A 145 7.43 0.78 3.90
C LEU A 145 7.25 1.66 2.66
N VAL A 146 6.17 1.42 1.93
CA VAL A 146 5.67 2.32 0.88
C VAL A 146 4.62 3.23 1.48
N ARG A 147 4.90 4.54 1.53
CA ARG A 147 3.97 5.53 2.08
C ARG A 147 3.44 6.43 0.98
N ALA A 148 2.11 6.45 0.80
CA ALA A 148 1.40 7.35 -0.10
C ALA A 148 0.70 8.46 0.70
N THR A 149 0.79 9.70 0.22
CA THR A 149 0.16 10.87 0.85
C THR A 149 -0.57 11.74 -0.17
N LEU A 150 -1.70 12.31 0.24
CA LEU A 150 -2.48 13.27 -0.52
C LEU A 150 -2.89 14.42 0.39
N THR A 151 -2.67 15.66 -0.05
CA THR A 151 -3.13 16.87 0.66
C THR A 151 -4.31 17.47 -0.11
N ASP A 152 -5.44 17.67 0.56
CA ASP A 152 -6.64 18.26 -0.05
C ASP A 152 -6.55 19.80 -0.17
N VAL A 153 -7.61 20.44 -0.69
CA VAL A 153 -7.66 21.90 -0.83
C VAL A 153 -7.56 22.66 0.49
N ALA A 154 -8.02 22.05 1.58
CA ALA A 154 -8.07 22.65 2.90
C ALA A 154 -6.78 22.40 3.70
N GLY A 155 -5.84 21.64 3.13
CA GLY A 155 -4.57 21.30 3.77
C GLY A 155 -4.62 20.03 4.62
N ASN A 156 -5.73 19.28 4.62
CA ASN A 156 -5.81 18.01 5.33
C ASN A 156 -5.01 16.95 4.58
N VAL A 157 -4.24 16.15 5.32
CA VAL A 157 -3.34 15.14 4.73
C VAL A 157 -3.88 13.74 4.98
N ALA A 158 -4.16 13.01 3.90
CA ALA A 158 -4.38 11.57 3.92
C ALA A 158 -3.02 10.87 3.81
N THR A 159 -2.80 9.83 4.63
CA THR A 159 -1.59 9.01 4.60
C THR A 159 -1.96 7.54 4.61
N LEU A 160 -1.39 6.77 3.69
CA LEU A 160 -1.43 5.32 3.67
C LEU A 160 -0.02 4.78 3.74
N THR A 161 0.14 3.67 4.45
CA THR A 161 1.39 2.92 4.48
C THR A 161 1.08 1.47 4.12
N ARG A 162 1.91 0.88 3.27
CA ARG A 162 1.88 -0.55 3.03
C ARG A 162 3.28 -1.13 3.04
N THR A 163 3.39 -2.34 3.58
CA THR A 163 4.63 -3.12 3.55
C THR A 163 4.82 -3.73 2.17
N LEU A 164 6.04 -3.63 1.66
CA LEU A 164 6.57 -4.36 0.50
C LEU A 164 7.65 -5.29 1.04
N THR A 165 7.50 -6.59 0.80
CA THR A 165 8.56 -7.56 1.06
C THR A 165 9.38 -7.68 -0.21
N VAL A 166 10.69 -7.49 -0.12
CA VAL A 166 11.62 -7.77 -1.22
C VAL A 166 12.22 -9.14 -0.96
N ASP A 167 12.06 -10.05 -1.92
CA ASP A 167 12.59 -11.41 -1.86
C ASP A 167 13.07 -11.81 -3.25
N THR A 168 14.31 -11.45 -3.55
CA THR A 168 14.94 -11.66 -4.85
C THR A 168 15.84 -12.89 -4.86
N THR A 169 16.01 -13.56 -3.72
CA THR A 169 16.87 -14.73 -3.60
C THR A 169 16.13 -15.99 -4.03
N ALA A 170 16.53 -16.55 -5.18
CA ALA A 170 16.02 -17.84 -5.61
C ALA A 170 16.48 -18.97 -4.66
N PRO A 171 15.65 -19.99 -4.42
CA PRO A 171 16.08 -21.20 -3.72
C PRO A 171 17.27 -21.87 -4.40
N THR A 172 18.21 -22.40 -3.61
CA THR A 172 19.23 -23.32 -4.12
C THR A 172 18.67 -24.73 -4.18
N LEU A 173 19.04 -25.56 -5.15
CA LEU A 173 18.65 -26.97 -5.18
C LEU A 173 19.87 -27.83 -5.52
N THR A 174 20.09 -28.88 -4.74
CA THR A 174 21.16 -29.87 -4.95
C THR A 174 20.55 -31.26 -4.95
N LEU A 175 21.17 -32.16 -5.70
CA LEU A 175 20.86 -33.59 -5.75
C LEU A 175 22.15 -34.34 -5.44
N GLU A 176 22.08 -35.29 -4.50
CA GLU A 176 23.17 -36.23 -4.21
C GLU A 176 23.28 -37.27 -5.31
N ALA A 177 24.45 -37.92 -5.42
CA ALA A 177 24.64 -38.98 -6.40
C ALA A 177 23.60 -40.10 -6.24
N LEU A 178 23.01 -40.53 -7.35
CA LEU A 178 22.12 -41.69 -7.36
C LEU A 178 22.91 -42.89 -6.88
N THR A 179 22.38 -43.66 -5.92
CA THR A 179 23.04 -44.86 -5.36
C THR A 179 24.48 -44.66 -4.86
N GLY A 180 24.93 -43.41 -4.71
CA GLY A 180 26.29 -43.03 -4.29
C GLY A 180 27.34 -42.98 -5.42
N ASP A 181 27.05 -43.51 -6.61
CA ASP A 181 27.98 -43.59 -7.75
C ASP A 181 27.38 -43.21 -9.11
N ASP A 182 26.14 -42.71 -9.11
CA ASP A 182 25.35 -42.35 -10.30
C ASP A 182 25.09 -43.52 -11.27
N LEU A 183 25.18 -44.77 -10.79
CA LEU A 183 24.93 -45.97 -11.59
C LEU A 183 23.83 -46.83 -10.99
N LEU A 184 22.76 -47.06 -11.75
CA LEU A 184 21.70 -48.01 -11.40
C LEU A 184 22.08 -49.42 -11.86
N THR A 185 22.24 -50.33 -10.90
CA THR A 185 22.44 -51.76 -11.15
C THR A 185 21.13 -52.54 -11.12
N ALA A 186 21.12 -53.73 -11.73
CA ALA A 186 19.93 -54.60 -11.76
C ALA A 186 19.41 -54.99 -10.36
N ASP A 187 20.32 -55.08 -9.37
CA ASP A 187 19.98 -55.37 -7.98
C ASP A 187 19.31 -54.17 -7.32
N GLU A 188 19.79 -52.95 -7.59
CA GLU A 188 19.20 -51.71 -7.05
C GLU A 188 17.80 -51.43 -7.59
N LEU A 189 17.51 -51.83 -8.83
CA LEU A 189 16.16 -51.73 -9.42
C LEU A 189 15.13 -52.61 -8.69
N GLN A 190 15.54 -53.57 -7.84
CA GLN A 190 14.60 -54.42 -7.10
C GLN A 190 13.97 -53.71 -5.88
N SER A 191 14.50 -52.56 -5.47
CA SER A 191 14.02 -51.78 -4.33
C SER A 191 13.61 -50.37 -4.74
N ALA A 192 12.88 -49.68 -3.87
CA ALA A 192 12.59 -48.26 -4.09
C ALA A 192 13.89 -47.44 -3.99
N LEU A 193 14.03 -46.44 -4.87
CA LEU A 193 15.17 -45.53 -4.88
C LEU A 193 14.80 -44.23 -4.18
N ASP A 194 15.57 -43.88 -3.16
CA ASP A 194 15.48 -42.58 -2.52
C ASP A 194 16.44 -41.60 -3.22
N LEU A 195 15.87 -40.54 -3.79
CA LEU A 195 16.60 -39.38 -4.28
C LEU A 195 16.76 -38.40 -3.12
N LEU A 196 18.01 -38.06 -2.82
CA LEU A 196 18.37 -37.21 -1.71
C LEU A 196 18.98 -35.91 -2.22
N GLY A 197 18.78 -34.84 -1.47
CA GLY A 197 19.36 -33.56 -1.80
C GLY A 197 19.08 -32.53 -0.74
N SER A 198 19.45 -31.28 -1.03
CA SER A 198 19.18 -30.16 -0.15
C SER A 198 18.80 -28.89 -0.90
N THR A 199 18.10 -28.00 -0.20
CA THR A 199 17.79 -26.61 -0.56
C THR A 199 18.05 -25.71 0.65
N SER A 200 17.74 -24.41 0.56
CA SER A 200 17.81 -23.52 1.72
C SER A 200 16.76 -23.89 2.76
N ALA A 201 17.10 -23.78 4.05
CA ALA A 201 16.17 -24.07 5.13
C ALA A 201 14.94 -23.14 5.17
N SER A 202 14.98 -22.00 4.46
CA SER A 202 13.81 -21.14 4.21
C SER A 202 12.69 -21.84 3.46
N GLU A 203 13.02 -22.87 2.67
CA GLU A 203 12.07 -23.62 1.85
C GLU A 203 11.42 -24.79 2.61
N ALA A 204 11.57 -24.87 3.93
CA ALA A 204 10.95 -25.92 4.72
C ALA A 204 9.44 -26.01 4.45
N GLY A 205 8.95 -27.21 4.15
CA GLY A 205 7.56 -27.47 3.79
C GLY A 205 7.24 -27.31 2.30
N GLN A 206 8.16 -26.78 1.49
CA GLN A 206 8.00 -26.74 0.03
C GLN A 206 8.08 -28.15 -0.57
N THR A 207 7.47 -28.30 -1.76
CA THR A 207 7.47 -29.57 -2.49
C THR A 207 8.66 -29.63 -3.45
N VAL A 208 9.42 -30.72 -3.39
CA VAL A 208 10.37 -31.11 -4.44
C VAL A 208 9.68 -32.12 -5.35
N SER A 209 9.76 -31.91 -6.65
CA SER A 209 9.21 -32.82 -7.67
C SER A 209 10.33 -33.39 -8.51
N VAL A 210 10.27 -34.68 -8.79
CA VAL A 210 11.15 -35.37 -9.73
C VAL A 210 10.29 -36.10 -10.74
N THR A 211 10.57 -35.88 -12.03
CA THR A 211 9.93 -36.60 -13.13
C THR A 211 10.87 -37.64 -13.72
N LEU A 212 10.36 -38.88 -13.84
CA LEU A 212 11.00 -40.00 -14.53
C LEU A 212 10.00 -40.60 -15.52
N ASN A 213 10.36 -40.68 -16.81
CA ASN A 213 9.50 -41.19 -17.88
C ASN A 213 8.10 -40.53 -17.95
N GLY A 214 8.03 -39.23 -17.64
CA GLY A 214 6.78 -38.47 -17.62
C GLY A 214 5.89 -38.69 -16.39
N MET A 215 6.32 -39.52 -15.43
CA MET A 215 5.67 -39.70 -14.14
C MET A 215 6.35 -38.82 -13.09
N THR A 216 5.55 -38.10 -12.28
CA THR A 216 6.06 -37.20 -11.23
C THR A 216 5.97 -37.84 -9.86
N TYR A 217 7.08 -37.78 -9.13
CA TYR A 217 7.24 -38.21 -7.74
C TYR A 217 7.56 -36.98 -6.90
N THR A 218 7.02 -36.91 -5.68
CA THR A 218 7.14 -35.72 -4.85
C THR A 218 7.68 -36.05 -3.47
N GLY A 219 8.43 -35.11 -2.93
CA GLY A 219 8.90 -35.08 -1.55
C GLY A 219 8.71 -33.69 -0.97
N THR A 220 8.97 -33.55 0.33
CA THR A 220 8.91 -32.25 1.01
C THR A 220 10.27 -31.90 1.59
N VAL A 221 10.59 -30.62 1.54
CA VAL A 221 11.78 -30.06 2.19
C VAL A 221 11.58 -30.08 3.71
N ALA A 222 12.52 -30.70 4.42
CA ALA A 222 12.57 -30.75 5.87
C ALA A 222 13.05 -29.41 6.47
N ALA A 223 12.92 -29.25 7.79
CA ALA A 223 13.26 -28.01 8.49
C ALA A 223 14.76 -27.62 8.38
N ASP A 224 15.64 -28.57 8.07
CA ASP A 224 17.07 -28.35 7.86
C ASP A 224 17.43 -28.11 6.38
N GLY A 225 16.44 -28.06 5.49
CA GLY A 225 16.63 -27.90 4.04
C GLY A 225 16.90 -29.20 3.29
N SER A 226 17.05 -30.34 3.97
CA SER A 226 17.17 -31.63 3.28
C SER A 226 15.83 -32.04 2.65
N TRP A 227 15.87 -32.80 1.57
CA TRP A 227 14.66 -33.36 0.95
C TRP A 227 14.90 -34.77 0.47
N LYS A 228 13.79 -35.53 0.34
CA LYS A 228 13.81 -36.89 -0.18
C LYS A 228 12.61 -37.15 -1.09
N VAL A 229 12.87 -37.68 -2.29
CA VAL A 229 11.83 -38.18 -3.19
C VAL A 229 12.05 -39.67 -3.42
N THR A 230 11.05 -40.49 -3.12
CA THR A 230 11.13 -41.94 -3.30
C THR A 230 10.50 -42.35 -4.62
N ILE A 231 11.28 -43.00 -5.50
CA ILE A 231 10.80 -43.67 -6.70
C ILE A 231 10.50 -45.15 -6.36
N PRO A 232 9.24 -45.61 -6.51
CA PRO A 232 8.87 -46.99 -6.25
C PRO A 232 9.61 -48.03 -7.11
N ALA A 233 9.82 -49.24 -6.56
CA ALA A 233 10.56 -50.31 -7.22
C ALA A 233 9.91 -50.77 -8.56
N ASP A 234 8.59 -50.79 -8.64
CA ASP A 234 7.86 -51.20 -9.86
C ASP A 234 8.09 -50.25 -11.04
N VAL A 235 8.27 -48.96 -10.75
CA VAL A 235 8.66 -47.95 -11.74
C VAL A 235 10.08 -48.21 -12.26
N LEU A 236 11.00 -48.51 -11.34
CA LEU A 236 12.41 -48.77 -11.66
C LEU A 236 12.58 -50.08 -12.45
N GLN A 237 11.80 -51.11 -12.13
CA GLN A 237 11.80 -52.38 -12.85
C GLN A 237 11.25 -52.27 -14.27
N ALA A 238 10.50 -51.21 -14.57
CA ALA A 238 10.01 -50.93 -15.92
C ALA A 238 11.07 -50.24 -16.81
N LEU A 239 12.22 -49.86 -16.26
CA LEU A 239 13.32 -49.28 -17.03
C LEU A 239 14.00 -50.34 -17.90
N THR A 240 14.39 -49.95 -19.11
CA THR A 240 15.19 -50.73 -20.05
C THR A 240 16.60 -50.15 -20.13
N ASN A 241 17.56 -50.89 -20.70
CA ASN A 241 18.93 -50.39 -20.77
C ASN A 241 19.02 -49.13 -21.67
N GLY A 242 19.50 -48.02 -21.09
CA GLY A 242 19.66 -46.75 -21.78
C GLY A 242 19.78 -45.57 -20.81
N ASP A 243 19.90 -44.37 -21.36
CA ASP A 243 19.98 -43.14 -20.58
C ASP A 243 18.58 -42.65 -20.22
N TYR A 244 18.39 -42.27 -18.96
CA TYR A 244 17.17 -41.63 -18.47
C TYR A 244 17.50 -40.25 -17.93
N THR A 245 16.60 -39.30 -18.19
CA THR A 245 16.70 -37.95 -17.63
C THR A 245 15.71 -37.82 -16.48
N LEU A 246 16.22 -37.39 -15.33
CA LEU A 246 15.41 -36.86 -14.24
C LEU A 246 15.30 -35.34 -14.42
N SER A 247 14.10 -34.80 -14.27
CA SER A 247 13.82 -33.35 -14.34
C SER A 247 12.86 -32.90 -13.27
#